data_AF-A0AA39I070-F1
#
_entry.id   AF-A0AA39I070-F1
#
_cell.length_a   1.000
_cell.length_b   1.000
_cell.length_c   1.000
_cell.angle_alpha   90.00
_cell.angle_beta   90.00
_cell.angle_gamma   90.00
#
_symmetry.space_group_name_H-M   'P 1'
#
loop_
_entity.id
_entity.type
_entity.pdbx_description
1 polymer ?
#
loop_
_entity_poly.entity_id
_entity_poly.type
_entity_poly.pdbx_seq_one_letter_code
_entity_poly.pdbx_strand_id
1 'polypeptide(L)'
;MLTVDRTETDSTASFSMRCWNNSKHYGRIIPMQWCWLGSHSLGGAIATLVSSILTQEVPADQLKLITLGGPRLGDDEFVVSITKSIKQNYRVVNAGDPIPLPPWKQFGNASYEQASNRYWSA
;
A
#
# COMPACT_ATOMS: atom_id res chain seq x y z
N MET A 1 -12.81 -17.76 0.41
CA MET A 1 -13.34 -16.48 0.94
C MET A 1 -12.39 -16.02 2.05
N LEU A 2 -11.41 -15.19 1.70
CA LEU A 2 -10.46 -14.62 2.66
C LEU A 2 -11.13 -13.40 3.31
N THR A 3 -11.70 -13.58 4.49
CA THR A 3 -12.06 -12.46 5.36
C THR A 3 -10.84 -12.19 6.24
N VAL A 4 -9.93 -11.33 5.77
CA VAL A 4 -8.84 -10.83 6.62
C VAL A 4 -9.35 -9.55 7.27
N ASP A 5 -9.96 -9.68 8.43
CA ASP A 5 -10.34 -8.58 9.31
C ASP A 5 -9.34 -8.52 10.47
N ARG A 6 -8.08 -8.16 10.16
CA ARG A 6 -7.04 -7.93 11.17
C ARG A 6 -6.52 -6.50 11.02
N THR A 7 -7.08 -5.60 11.82
CA THR A 7 -6.52 -4.28 12.08
C THR A 7 -5.46 -4.42 13.17
N GLU A 8 -4.19 -4.64 12.80
CA GLU A 8 -3.09 -4.50 13.76
C GLU A 8 -2.77 -3.01 13.88
N THR A 9 -3.30 -2.41 14.96
CA THR A 9 -3.13 -1.00 15.30
C THR A 9 -2.23 -0.89 16.52
N ASP A 10 -0.93 -1.15 16.32
CA ASP A 10 0.09 -0.72 17.26
C ASP A 10 0.66 0.64 16.82
N SER A 11 0.89 1.50 17.81
CA SER A 11 0.97 2.97 17.73
C SER A 11 2.26 3.54 17.12
N THR A 12 3.11 2.72 16.49
CA THR A 12 4.39 3.17 15.91
C THR A 12 4.54 2.84 14.42
N ALA A 13 3.90 1.77 13.94
CA ALA A 13 3.76 1.42 12.52
C ALA A 13 2.48 0.60 12.36
N SER A 14 1.56 1.07 11.51
CA SER A 14 0.23 0.46 11.39
C SER A 14 -0.03 0.00 9.96
N PHE A 15 -0.72 -1.13 9.84
CA PHE A 15 -1.20 -1.66 8.58
C PHE A 15 -2.66 -2.08 8.75
N SER A 16 -3.51 -1.64 7.83
CA SER A 16 -4.93 -2.00 7.79
C SER A 16 -5.30 -2.38 6.37
N MET A 17 -6.01 -3.49 6.24
CA MET A 17 -6.60 -3.92 4.99
C MET A 17 -8.09 -4.10 5.17
N ARG A 18 -8.88 -3.54 4.27
CA ARG A 18 -10.33 -3.69 4.26
C ARG A 18 -10.82 -3.98 2.86
N CYS A 19 -11.30 -5.20 2.67
CA CYS A 19 -11.93 -5.65 1.44
C CYS A 19 -13.44 -5.69 1.62
N TRP A 20 -14.15 -4.91 0.80
CA TRP A 20 -15.60 -4.96 0.76
C TRP A 20 -16.04 -6.09 -0.16
N ASN A 21 -16.66 -7.12 0.40
CA ASN A 21 -17.38 -8.13 -0.37
C ASN A 21 -18.86 -7.77 -0.44
N ASN A 22 -19.61 -8.40 -1.34
CA ASN A 22 -21.05 -8.25 -1.57
C ASN A 22 -21.92 -8.76 -0.39
N SER A 23 -21.47 -8.57 0.84
CA SER A 23 -22.20 -8.85 2.07
C SER A 23 -23.08 -7.65 2.39
N LYS A 24 -24.38 -7.89 2.59
CA LYS A 24 -25.36 -6.86 2.96
C LYS A 24 -24.93 -6.18 4.28
N HIS A 25 -24.29 -5.02 4.21
CA HIS A 25 -24.14 -4.15 5.37
C HIS A 25 -25.27 -3.12 5.35
N TYR A 26 -26.05 -3.05 6.43
CA TYR A 26 -27.16 -2.10 6.59
C TYR A 26 -28.21 -2.11 5.46
N GLY A 27 -28.53 -3.29 4.92
CA GLY A 27 -29.59 -3.45 3.91
C GLY A 27 -29.25 -2.91 2.51
N ARG A 28 -28.03 -2.38 2.29
CA ARG A 28 -27.58 -1.87 0.99
C ARG A 28 -26.63 -2.86 0.32
N ILE A 29 -27.00 -3.35 -0.87
CA ILE A 29 -26.08 -4.10 -1.74
C ILE A 29 -25.14 -3.06 -2.35
N ILE A 30 -23.86 -3.08 -1.98
CA ILE A 30 -22.84 -2.24 -2.63
C ILE A 30 -22.25 -3.05 -3.77
N PRO A 31 -22.57 -2.72 -5.05
CA PRO A 31 -22.31 -3.60 -6.18
C PRO A 31 -20.83 -3.68 -6.61
N MET A 32 -19.89 -3.21 -5.79
CA MET A 32 -18.49 -3.10 -6.17
C MET A 32 -17.56 -3.68 -5.10
N GLN A 33 -16.72 -4.63 -5.52
CA GLN A 33 -15.63 -5.18 -4.73
C GLN A 33 -14.50 -4.15 -4.73
N TRP A 34 -14.12 -3.65 -3.55
CA TRP A 34 -12.95 -2.77 -3.39
C TRP A 34 -12.14 -3.22 -2.19
N CYS A 35 -10.84 -3.40 -2.37
CA CYS A 35 -9.87 -3.66 -1.33
C CYS A 35 -9.01 -2.42 -1.10
N TRP A 36 -8.99 -1.96 0.14
CA TRP A 36 -8.24 -0.79 0.58
C TRP A 36 -7.14 -1.25 1.52
N LEU A 37 -5.90 -0.91 1.20
CA LEU A 37 -4.74 -1.11 2.07
C LEU A 37 -4.27 0.28 2.51
N GLY A 38 -4.33 0.52 3.81
CA GLY A 38 -3.86 1.74 4.44
C GLY A 38 -2.71 1.44 5.39
N SER A 39 -1.69 2.28 5.42
CA SER A 39 -0.59 2.11 6.37
C SER A 39 0.20 3.37 6.70
N HIS A 40 0.97 3.30 7.78
CA HIS A 40 1.86 4.36 8.25
C HIS A 40 3.25 3.82 8.59
N SER A 41 4.29 4.64 8.36
CA SER A 41 5.68 4.33 8.71
C SER A 41 6.14 3.00 8.07
N LEU A 42 6.76 2.09 8.82
CA LEU A 42 7.15 0.76 8.34
C LEU A 42 6.00 -0.03 7.71
N GLY A 43 4.76 0.21 8.16
CA GLY A 43 3.57 -0.38 7.56
C GLY A 43 3.41 -0.03 6.08
N GLY A 44 4.01 1.06 5.60
CA GLY A 44 4.09 1.43 4.18
C GLY A 44 4.75 0.38 3.31
N ALA A 45 5.89 -0.15 3.76
CA ALA A 45 6.59 -1.23 3.06
C ALA A 45 5.77 -2.53 3.11
N ILE A 46 5.23 -2.88 4.28
CA ILE A 46 4.41 -4.09 4.46
C ILE A 46 3.18 -4.04 3.56
N ALA A 47 2.46 -2.91 3.54
CA ALA A 47 1.28 -2.73 2.69
C ALA A 47 1.61 -2.89 1.21
N THR A 48 2.75 -2.36 0.78
CA THR A 48 3.23 -2.49 -0.60
C THR A 48 3.50 -3.96 -0.96
N LEU A 49 4.15 -4.71 -0.07
CA LEU A 49 4.39 -6.14 -0.27
C LEU A 49 3.11 -6.97 -0.26
N VAL A 50 2.20 -6.72 0.69
CA VAL A 50 0.92 -7.43 0.74
C VAL A 50 0.10 -7.11 -0.52
N SER A 51 0.15 -5.88 -0.99
CA SER A 51 -0.55 -5.47 -2.21
C SER A 51 -0.08 -6.21 -3.46
N SER A 52 1.22 -6.51 -3.60
CA SER A 52 1.73 -7.30 -4.74
C SER A 52 1.31 -8.76 -4.70
N ILE A 53 1.03 -9.30 -3.52
CA ILE A 53 0.47 -10.64 -3.39
C ILE A 53 -1.02 -10.60 -3.79
N LEU A 54 -1.76 -9.60 -3.34
CA LEU A 54 -3.19 -9.46 -3.61
C LEU A 54 -3.52 -9.21 -5.08
N THR A 55 -2.61 -8.68 -5.89
CA THR A 55 -2.84 -8.52 -7.33
C THR A 55 -3.10 -9.83 -8.07
N GLN A 56 -2.80 -10.99 -7.45
CA GLN A 56 -3.13 -12.31 -8.00
C GLN A 56 -4.61 -12.70 -7.77
N GLU A 57 -5.24 -12.14 -6.73
CA GLU A 57 -6.58 -12.51 -6.27
C GLU A 57 -7.62 -11.40 -6.49
N VAL A 58 -7.16 -10.15 -6.56
CA VAL A 58 -8.00 -8.95 -6.67
C VAL A 58 -7.63 -8.20 -7.95
N PRO A 59 -8.60 -7.86 -8.82
CA PRO A 59 -8.35 -7.04 -9.99
C PRO A 59 -7.69 -5.71 -9.63
N ALA A 60 -6.73 -5.28 -10.45
CA ALA A 60 -5.98 -4.03 -10.29
C ALA A 60 -6.88 -2.79 -10.06
N ASP A 61 -8.03 -2.73 -10.73
CA ASP A 61 -8.96 -1.60 -10.67
C ASP A 61 -9.81 -1.58 -9.38
N GLN A 62 -9.75 -2.65 -8.59
CA GLN A 62 -10.46 -2.82 -7.32
C GLN A 62 -9.52 -2.76 -6.11
N LEU A 63 -8.20 -2.62 -6.33
CA LEU A 63 -7.20 -2.56 -5.28
C LEU A 63 -6.67 -1.12 -5.13
N LYS A 64 -6.79 -0.57 -3.93
CA LYS A 64 -6.28 0.75 -3.58
C LYS A 64 -5.26 0.65 -2.46
N LEU A 65 -4.07 1.19 -2.71
CA LEU A 65 -2.97 1.23 -1.75
C LEU A 65 -2.70 2.68 -1.34
N ILE A 66 -2.72 2.95 -0.04
CA ILE A 66 -2.41 4.25 0.56
C ILE A 66 -1.36 4.05 1.63
N THR A 67 -0.19 4.67 1.44
CA THR A 67 0.93 4.62 2.39
C THR A 67 1.26 6.01 2.90
N LEU A 68 1.45 6.15 4.21
CA LEU A 68 1.79 7.41 4.88
C LEU A 68 3.20 7.33 5.45
N GLY A 69 4.14 8.15 4.97
CA GLY A 69 5.50 8.19 5.51
C GLY A 69 6.29 6.87 5.37
N GLY A 70 5.88 5.99 4.45
CA GLY A 70 6.51 4.67 4.30
C GLY A 70 7.90 4.72 3.66
N PRO A 71 8.86 3.84 4.05
CA PRO A 71 10.19 3.78 3.45
C PRO A 71 10.16 3.24 2.01
N ARG A 72 11.30 3.33 1.31
CA ARG A 72 11.45 2.70 -0.02
C ARG A 72 11.47 1.18 0.09
N LEU A 73 10.93 0.48 -0.92
CA LEU A 73 10.87 -0.97 -0.95
C LEU A 73 10.96 -1.49 -2.39
N GLY A 74 11.89 -2.42 -2.58
CA GLY A 74 12.08 -3.14 -3.83
C GLY A 74 13.00 -2.42 -4.81
N ASP A 75 13.49 -3.20 -5.75
CA ASP A 75 14.28 -2.73 -6.89
C ASP A 75 13.39 -2.10 -7.97
N ASP A 76 14.03 -1.61 -9.02
CA ASP A 76 13.37 -0.94 -10.14
C ASP A 76 12.33 -1.87 -10.81
N GLU A 77 12.62 -3.17 -10.93
CA GLU A 77 11.72 -4.14 -11.55
C GLU A 77 10.46 -4.36 -10.70
N PHE A 78 10.64 -4.55 -9.39
CA PHE A 78 9.54 -4.67 -8.44
C PHE A 78 8.65 -3.43 -8.46
N VAL A 79 9.26 -2.24 -8.42
CA VAL A 79 8.57 -0.95 -8.46
C VAL A 79 7.76 -0.79 -9.75
N VAL A 80 8.34 -1.12 -10.89
CA VAL A 80 7.64 -1.08 -12.19
C VAL A 80 6.49 -2.09 -12.20
N SER A 81 6.68 -3.29 -11.66
CA SER A 81 5.64 -4.32 -11.60
C SER A 81 4.44 -3.87 -10.76
N ILE A 82 4.66 -3.35 -9.55
CA ILE A 82 3.58 -2.86 -8.68
C ILE A 82 2.88 -1.68 -9.31
N THR A 83 3.62 -0.73 -9.88
CA THR A 83 3.04 0.48 -10.46
C THR A 83 2.10 0.14 -11.63
N LYS A 84 2.42 -0.91 -12.38
CA LYS A 84 1.56 -1.44 -13.45
C LYS A 84 0.36 -2.22 -12.91
N SER A 85 0.58 -3.03 -11.87
CA SER A 85 -0.46 -3.91 -11.31
C SER A 85 -1.45 -3.19 -10.39
N ILE A 86 -1.10 -2.03 -9.82
CA ILE A 86 -1.92 -1.28 -8.89
C ILE A 86 -2.01 0.18 -9.35
N LYS A 87 -3.05 0.47 -10.14
CA LYS A 87 -3.26 1.81 -10.70
C LYS A 87 -3.55 2.85 -9.61
N GLN A 88 -4.21 2.44 -8.53
CA GLN A 88 -4.58 3.31 -7.42
C GLN A 88 -3.60 3.18 -6.25
N ASN A 89 -2.32 3.45 -6.51
CA ASN A 89 -1.31 3.55 -5.47
C ASN A 89 -1.07 5.03 -5.11
N TYR A 90 -1.05 5.33 -3.81
CA TYR A 90 -0.84 6.66 -3.28
C TYR A 90 0.17 6.61 -2.14
N ARG A 91 1.12 7.52 -2.18
CA ARG A 91 2.07 7.72 -1.09
C ARG A 91 2.05 9.17 -0.66
N VAL A 92 1.65 9.37 0.58
CA VAL A 92 1.63 10.68 1.22
C VAL A 92 2.89 10.80 2.06
N VAL A 93 3.66 11.84 1.82
CA VAL A 93 4.88 12.15 2.56
C VAL A 93 4.76 13.54 3.14
N ASN A 94 5.09 13.67 4.42
CA ASN A 94 5.18 14.97 5.05
C ASN A 94 6.50 15.65 4.70
N ALA A 95 6.47 16.96 4.48
CA ALA A 95 7.68 17.74 4.25
C ALA A 95 8.59 17.68 5.49
N GLY A 96 9.86 17.29 5.30
CA GLY A 96 10.83 17.14 6.38
C GLY A 96 10.83 15.79 7.11
N ASP A 97 9.96 14.85 6.72
CA ASP A 97 10.01 13.47 7.24
C ASP A 97 11.22 12.71 6.66
N PRO A 98 12.14 12.19 7.49
CA PRO A 98 13.28 11.43 7.01
C PRO A 98 12.96 9.98 6.67
N ILE A 99 11.84 9.39 7.15
CA ILE A 99 11.51 7.96 6.98
C ILE A 99 11.28 7.54 5.51
N PRO A 100 10.69 8.38 4.65
CA PRO A 100 10.53 8.09 3.22
C PRO A 100 11.82 8.01 2.40
N LEU A 101 12.94 8.42 3.00
CA LEU A 101 14.25 8.47 2.35
C LEU A 101 15.01 7.13 2.41
N PRO A 102 15.13 6.41 3.53
CA PRO A 102 15.80 5.12 3.52
C PRO A 102 14.97 4.00 2.87
N PRO A 103 15.63 2.94 2.38
CA PRO A 103 17.05 2.91 2.01
C PRO A 103 17.36 3.92 0.90
N TRP A 104 18.62 4.38 0.81
CA TRP A 104 19.07 5.25 -0.28
C TRP A 104 18.89 4.55 -1.62
N LYS A 105 18.71 5.31 -2.72
CA LYS A 105 18.50 4.72 -4.06
C LYS A 105 19.54 3.67 -4.42
N GLN A 106 20.76 3.85 -3.95
CA GLN A 106 21.82 2.87 -4.00
C GLN A 106 22.26 2.62 -2.56
N PHE A 107 22.08 1.39 -2.09
CA PHE A 107 22.53 0.96 -0.78
C PHE A 107 23.36 -0.32 -0.94
N GLY A 108 24.68 -0.18 -0.84
CA GLY A 108 25.60 -1.24 -1.24
C GLY A 108 25.48 -1.54 -2.73
N ASN A 109 25.28 -2.81 -3.09
CA ASN A 109 25.11 -3.26 -4.47
C ASN A 109 23.64 -3.35 -4.91
N ALA A 110 22.69 -2.87 -4.08
CA ALA A 110 21.26 -2.94 -4.36
C ALA A 110 20.69 -1.55 -4.70
N SER A 111 19.79 -1.51 -5.69
CA SER A 111 18.96 -0.33 -5.98
C SER A 111 17.61 -0.43 -5.28
N TYR A 112 17.14 0.72 -4.77
CA TYR A 112 15.84 0.81 -4.14
C TYR A 112 15.06 1.99 -4.69
N GLU A 113 13.87 1.71 -5.21
CA GLU A 113 13.01 2.73 -5.78
C GLU A 113 11.67 2.83 -5.04
N GLN A 114 10.88 3.84 -5.42
CA GLN A 114 9.54 4.06 -4.89
C GLN A 114 8.49 3.63 -5.91
N ALA A 115 7.53 2.82 -5.46
CA ALA A 115 6.47 2.30 -6.34
C ALA A 115 5.32 3.28 -6.63
N SER A 116 5.39 4.53 -6.13
CA SER A 116 4.19 5.37 -6.03
C SER A 116 4.32 6.85 -6.37
N ASN A 117 3.21 7.41 -6.84
CA ASN A 117 3.02 8.85 -7.02
C ASN A 117 3.08 9.55 -5.66
N ARG A 118 3.97 10.54 -5.56
CA ARG A 118 4.31 11.22 -4.31
C ARG A 118 3.40 12.44 -4.14
N TYR A 119 2.59 12.44 -3.09
CA TYR A 119 1.76 13.58 -2.69
C TYR A 119 2.36 14.20 -1.43
N TRP A 120 2.68 15.50 -1.50
CA TRP A 120 3.16 16.26 -0.35
C TRP A 120 1.96 16.80 0.43
N SER A 121 1.87 16.50 1.72
CA SER A 121 1.04 17.31 2.62
C SER A 121 1.82 18.58 2.94
N ALA A 122 1.21 19.74 2.66
CA ALA A 122 1.78 21.06 2.92
C ALA A 122 1.91 21.35 4.42
#